data_AF-A0AA41Y3P1-F1
#
_entry.id   AF-A0AA41Y3P1-F1
#
_cell.length_a   1.000
_cell.length_b   1.000
_cell.length_c   1.000
_cell.angle_alpha   90.00
_cell.angle_beta   90.00
_cell.angle_gamma   90.00
#
_symmetry.space_group_name_H-M   'P 1'
#
loop_
_entity.id
_entity.type
_entity.pdbx_description
1 polymer ?
#
loop_
_entity_poly.entity_id
_entity_poly.type
_entity_poly.pdbx_seq_one_letter_code
_entity_poly.pdbx_strand_id
1 'polypeptide(L)'
;MKPRIYFLMMLTLFSGLLLSCGQNQKTNNDSQKGVQIETVSKTPTIYNIEGEDIVIRVGPGGNFDKLINKKATEALGETHYAQVDYTVKVIIEDTNGDWSKIKVVEPDWLSSSHIGWIPTRNIIMGKNDENKELEKLDTNSYEILMTEHNAAVENFHVLIKFSDFDKDKIFDFVKKFRNENCTRNCNIMVYDTKSILPLIDKYPLQGKEYIELADHFVAMSSFDAPNLKSWYPYQDFQYKEYGGKNWKKEEIK
;
A
#
# COMPACT_ATOMS: atom_id res chain seq x y z
N MET A 1 -1.75 13.65 29.10
CA MET A 1 -1.57 12.93 27.83
C MET A 1 -1.74 13.92 26.69
N LYS A 2 -0.70 14.20 25.92
CA LYS A 2 -0.76 15.10 24.75
C LYS A 2 -0.84 14.24 23.49
N PRO A 3 -1.67 14.59 22.49
CA PRO A 3 -1.75 13.82 21.24
C PRO A 3 -0.53 14.12 20.36
N ARG A 4 0.05 13.07 19.77
CA ARG A 4 1.13 13.18 18.77
C ARG A 4 0.49 13.53 17.42
N ILE A 5 0.78 14.73 16.94
CA ILE A 5 0.42 15.22 15.59
C ILE A 5 1.44 14.61 14.62
N TYR A 6 0.98 13.77 13.70
CA TYR A 6 1.80 13.31 12.58
C TYR A 6 1.83 14.43 11.52
N PHE A 7 2.95 15.12 11.40
CA PHE A 7 3.19 16.15 10.39
C PHE A 7 3.77 15.50 9.13
N LEU A 8 2.98 15.43 8.08
CA LEU A 8 3.39 15.00 6.74
C LEU A 8 4.24 16.12 6.12
N MET A 9 5.56 15.95 6.10
CA MET A 9 6.49 16.96 5.58
C MET A 9 6.74 16.71 4.08
N MET A 10 5.99 17.41 3.24
CA MET A 10 6.27 17.57 1.80
C MET A 10 7.50 18.47 1.63
N LEU A 11 8.64 17.92 1.22
CA LEU A 11 9.83 18.69 0.86
C LEU A 11 10.00 18.73 -0.66
N THR A 12 9.72 19.89 -1.25
CA THR A 12 9.94 20.21 -2.66
C THR A 12 11.45 20.28 -2.96
N LEU A 13 11.95 19.44 -3.86
CA LEU A 13 13.34 19.43 -4.31
C LEU A 13 13.56 20.40 -5.48
N PHE A 14 14.41 21.40 -5.21
CA PHE A 14 15.08 22.26 -6.17
C PHE A 14 16.00 21.44 -7.09
N SER A 15 15.76 21.46 -8.41
CA SER A 15 16.62 20.88 -9.43
C SER A 15 17.69 21.89 -9.86
N GLY A 16 18.93 21.66 -9.42
CA GLY A 16 20.13 22.38 -9.85
C GLY A 16 20.79 21.75 -11.07
N LEU A 17 20.75 22.49 -12.19
CA LEU A 17 21.74 22.63 -13.27
C LEU A 17 22.74 21.49 -13.54
N LEU A 18 22.54 20.85 -14.71
CA LEU A 18 23.56 20.07 -15.42
C LEU A 18 24.48 20.99 -16.23
N LEU A 19 25.78 20.89 -15.99
CA LEU A 19 26.84 21.26 -16.94
C LEU A 19 27.93 20.19 -16.87
N SER A 20 28.15 19.45 -17.96
CA SER A 20 29.49 19.19 -18.47
C SER A 20 29.44 18.59 -19.88
N CYS A 21 30.06 19.29 -20.82
CA CYS A 21 30.49 18.81 -22.12
C CYS A 21 31.67 17.82 -21.99
N GLY A 22 31.98 17.07 -23.05
CA GLY A 22 33.33 16.50 -23.25
C GLY A 22 33.38 15.29 -24.20
N GLN A 23 34.04 15.46 -25.35
CA GLN A 23 34.08 14.59 -26.54
C GLN A 23 35.00 13.35 -26.47
N ASN A 24 34.59 12.34 -27.26
CA ASN A 24 35.35 11.43 -28.15
C ASN A 24 36.86 11.18 -27.95
N GLN A 25 37.28 9.91 -27.99
CA GLN A 25 37.90 9.29 -29.19
C GLN A 25 38.14 7.77 -29.04
N LYS A 26 38.13 7.10 -30.21
CA LYS A 26 38.34 5.67 -30.51
C LYS A 26 39.79 5.23 -30.32
N THR A 27 40.03 3.93 -30.09
CA THR A 27 40.86 3.04 -30.95
C THR A 27 40.72 1.55 -30.61
N ASN A 28 41.07 0.72 -31.60
CA ASN A 28 40.69 -0.69 -31.86
C ASN A 28 41.54 -1.79 -31.18
N ASN A 29 40.95 -3.00 -31.23
CA ASN A 29 41.53 -4.35 -31.36
C ASN A 29 42.48 -4.89 -30.27
N ASP A 30 42.11 -5.98 -29.61
CA ASP A 30 42.51 -7.30 -30.11
C ASP A 30 41.72 -8.46 -29.49
N SER A 31 41.62 -9.54 -30.24
CA SER A 31 40.81 -10.71 -29.94
C SER A 31 41.46 -11.59 -28.88
N GLN A 32 40.77 -11.83 -27.76
CA GLN A 32 40.98 -13.02 -26.94
C GLN A 32 39.67 -13.74 -26.70
N LYS A 33 39.61 -14.93 -27.28
CA LYS A 33 38.53 -15.91 -27.25
C LYS A 33 38.48 -16.52 -25.84
N GLY A 34 37.83 -15.83 -24.92
CA GLY A 34 37.44 -16.36 -23.61
C GLY A 34 35.99 -16.81 -23.66
N VAL A 35 35.73 -18.07 -23.29
CA VAL A 35 34.38 -18.60 -23.11
C VAL A 35 33.69 -17.77 -22.02
N GLN A 36 32.82 -16.84 -22.44
CA GLN A 36 31.91 -16.17 -21.54
C GLN A 36 30.82 -17.19 -21.19
N ILE A 37 30.89 -17.72 -19.97
CA ILE A 37 29.70 -18.25 -19.32
C ILE A 37 28.83 -17.02 -19.10
N GLU A 38 27.88 -16.79 -20.01
CA GLU A 38 26.79 -15.85 -19.78
C GLU A 38 26.03 -16.35 -18.56
N THR A 39 26.39 -15.84 -17.39
CA THR A 39 25.48 -15.78 -16.25
C THR A 39 24.30 -14.96 -16.71
N VAL A 40 23.24 -15.66 -17.13
CA VAL A 40 21.91 -15.09 -17.34
C VAL A 40 21.52 -14.44 -16.01
N SER A 41 21.77 -13.14 -15.92
CA SER A 41 21.35 -12.31 -14.80
C SER A 41 19.83 -12.27 -14.86
N LYS A 42 19.18 -13.24 -14.21
CA LYS A 42 17.74 -13.17 -13.97
C LYS A 42 17.52 -11.90 -13.16
N THR A 43 16.81 -10.94 -13.74
CA THR A 43 16.32 -9.78 -13.02
C THR A 43 15.55 -10.29 -11.80
N PRO A 44 15.87 -9.80 -10.59
CA PRO A 44 15.20 -10.28 -9.39
C PRO A 44 13.70 -9.95 -9.46
N THR A 45 12.87 -10.92 -9.12
CA THR A 45 11.42 -10.74 -9.04
C THR A 45 11.10 -9.74 -7.93
N ILE A 46 10.28 -8.74 -8.26
CA ILE A 46 9.83 -7.72 -7.31
C ILE A 46 8.46 -8.15 -6.77
N TYR A 47 8.31 -8.09 -5.45
CA TYR A 47 7.11 -8.50 -4.72
C TYR A 47 6.49 -7.32 -3.98
N ASN A 48 5.16 -7.35 -3.86
CA ASN A 48 4.40 -6.45 -2.99
C ASN A 48 4.32 -7.03 -1.57
N ILE A 49 4.04 -6.17 -0.60
CA ILE A 49 3.81 -6.54 0.80
C ILE A 49 2.30 -6.52 1.11
N GLU A 50 1.85 -7.48 1.90
CA GLU A 50 0.50 -7.52 2.49
C GLU A 50 0.59 -7.23 3.99
N GLY A 51 -0.04 -6.13 4.42
CA GLY A 51 -0.15 -5.73 5.82
C GLY A 51 0.43 -4.36 6.13
N GLU A 52 0.36 -3.98 7.40
CA GLU A 52 0.81 -2.71 7.98
C GLU A 52 1.75 -2.99 9.15
N ASP A 53 2.65 -2.04 9.45
CA ASP A 53 3.55 -2.07 10.62
C ASP A 53 4.37 -3.37 10.77
N ILE A 54 4.77 -3.99 9.66
CA ILE A 54 5.49 -5.27 9.67
C ILE A 54 6.94 -4.99 10.07
N VAL A 55 7.29 -5.37 11.29
CA VAL A 55 8.64 -5.18 11.83
C VAL A 55 9.66 -6.07 11.12
N ILE A 56 10.72 -5.45 10.60
CA ILE A 56 11.87 -6.15 10.03
C ILE A 56 12.75 -6.67 11.16
N ARG A 57 13.24 -7.91 11.05
CA ARG A 57 14.10 -8.56 12.05
C ARG A 57 15.49 -8.84 11.52
N VAL A 58 16.46 -8.96 12.43
CA VAL A 58 17.85 -9.29 12.06
C VAL A 58 18.02 -10.77 11.66
N GLY A 59 17.09 -11.65 12.05
CA GLY A 59 17.10 -13.08 11.72
C GLY A 59 15.70 -13.69 11.57
N PRO A 60 15.62 -14.94 11.07
CA PRO A 60 14.35 -15.62 10.77
C PRO A 60 13.67 -16.10 12.06
N GLY A 61 12.67 -15.36 12.53
CA GLY A 61 11.87 -15.78 13.69
C GLY A 61 11.43 -14.64 14.59
N GLY A 62 10.35 -14.85 15.34
CA GLY A 62 9.81 -13.87 16.29
C GLY A 62 10.73 -13.54 17.47
N ASN A 63 11.72 -14.40 17.75
CA ASN A 63 12.65 -14.26 18.86
C ASN A 63 13.93 -13.50 18.49
N PHE A 64 14.14 -13.20 17.20
CA PHE A 64 15.28 -12.39 16.77
C PHE A 64 15.02 -10.91 17.01
N ASP A 65 16.09 -10.15 17.28
CA ASP A 65 16.01 -8.72 17.48
C ASP A 65 15.36 -8.00 16.29
N LYS A 66 14.70 -6.90 16.60
CA LYS A 66 14.15 -5.98 15.61
C LYS A 66 15.30 -5.21 14.95
N LEU A 67 15.22 -5.02 13.64
CA LEU A 67 16.17 -4.20 12.91
C LEU A 67 16.02 -2.73 13.33
N ILE A 68 17.11 -2.10 13.75
CA ILE A 68 17.12 -0.68 14.14
C ILE A 68 17.14 0.20 12.89
N ASN A 69 16.22 1.15 12.80
CA ASN A 69 16.25 2.24 11.82
C ASN A 69 17.21 3.32 12.32
N LYS A 70 18.50 3.20 11.95
CA LYS A 70 19.56 4.11 12.41
C LYS A 70 19.25 5.58 12.08
N LYS A 71 18.82 5.87 10.85
CA LYS A 71 18.48 7.22 10.40
C LYS A 71 17.38 7.86 11.27
N ALA A 72 16.28 7.14 11.50
CA ALA A 72 15.20 7.63 12.35
C ALA A 72 15.62 7.76 13.82
N THR A 73 16.40 6.79 14.31
CA THR A 73 16.91 6.80 15.70
C THR A 73 17.79 8.01 15.96
N GLU A 74 18.71 8.29 15.04
CA GLU A 74 19.61 9.46 15.12
C GLU A 74 18.83 10.78 15.01
N ALA A 75 17.85 10.86 14.11
CA ALA A 75 17.07 12.07 13.89
C ALA A 75 16.10 12.40 15.03
N LEU A 76 15.53 11.38 15.68
CA LEU A 76 14.47 11.54 16.68
C LEU A 76 14.96 11.39 18.12
N GLY A 77 16.19 10.90 18.33
CA GLY A 77 16.81 10.76 19.65
C GLY A 77 16.21 9.62 20.51
N GLU A 78 15.35 8.78 19.94
CA GLU A 78 14.82 7.58 20.57
C GLU A 78 14.96 6.37 19.62
N THR A 79 15.04 5.15 20.15
CA THR A 79 15.23 3.95 19.32
C THR A 79 14.00 3.72 18.44
N HIS A 80 14.20 3.80 17.12
CA HIS A 80 13.20 3.45 16.13
C HIS A 80 13.58 2.16 15.41
N TYR A 81 12.59 1.30 15.16
CA TYR A 81 12.78 0.05 14.45
C TYR A 81 12.30 0.17 13.01
N ALA A 82 12.97 -0.54 12.10
CA ALA A 82 12.59 -0.60 10.70
C ALA A 82 11.32 -1.45 10.53
N GLN A 83 10.40 -0.96 9.71
CA GLN A 83 9.11 -1.57 9.42
C GLN A 83 8.82 -1.43 7.93
N VAL A 84 8.01 -2.34 7.41
CA VAL A 84 7.46 -2.26 6.05
C VAL A 84 5.94 -2.40 6.11
N ASP A 85 5.28 -1.90 5.09
CA ASP A 85 3.85 -2.02 4.88
C ASP A 85 3.57 -2.22 3.38
N TYR A 86 2.30 -2.24 3.00
CA TYR A 86 1.84 -2.42 1.63
C TYR A 86 2.35 -1.37 0.62
N THR A 87 2.99 -0.28 1.06
CA THR A 87 3.50 0.79 0.17
C THR A 87 4.86 0.48 -0.42
N VAL A 88 5.58 -0.53 0.10
CA VAL A 88 6.92 -0.87 -0.38
C VAL A 88 6.89 -2.03 -1.36
N LYS A 89 7.88 -2.05 -2.25
CA LYS A 89 8.21 -3.23 -3.05
C LYS A 89 9.54 -3.81 -2.61
N VAL A 90 9.64 -5.13 -2.63
CA VAL A 90 10.79 -5.87 -2.11
C VAL A 90 11.28 -6.92 -3.09
N ILE A 91 12.54 -7.29 -2.96
CA ILE A 91 13.08 -8.55 -3.49
C ILE A 91 13.33 -9.51 -2.32
N ILE A 92 13.25 -10.81 -2.60
CA ILE A 92 13.60 -11.85 -1.62
C ILE A 92 15.07 -12.22 -1.83
N GLU A 93 15.89 -12.04 -0.81
CA GLU A 93 17.31 -12.42 -0.80
C GLU A 93 17.54 -13.84 -0.28
N ASP A 94 16.70 -14.31 0.64
CA ASP A 94 16.81 -15.64 1.27
C ASP A 94 15.49 -16.08 1.90
N THR A 95 15.33 -17.38 2.21
CA THR A 95 14.15 -17.95 2.88
C THR A 95 14.56 -18.98 3.91
N ASN A 96 13.90 -18.98 5.08
CA ASN A 96 14.11 -19.94 6.15
C ASN A 96 12.78 -20.22 6.86
N GLY A 97 12.18 -21.37 6.55
CA GLY A 97 10.86 -21.74 7.04
C GLY A 97 9.79 -20.70 6.65
N ASP A 98 9.03 -20.23 7.63
CA ASP A 98 7.97 -19.23 7.44
C ASP A 98 8.48 -17.78 7.34
N TRP A 99 9.80 -17.59 7.16
CA TRP A 99 10.44 -16.29 7.11
C TRP A 99 11.20 -16.09 5.80
N SER A 100 11.14 -14.87 5.28
CA SER A 100 11.86 -14.45 4.08
C SER A 100 12.72 -13.24 4.41
N LYS A 101 13.97 -13.27 4.00
CA LYS A 101 14.86 -12.11 4.04
C LYS A 101 14.54 -11.24 2.84
N ILE A 102 14.07 -10.04 3.09
CA ILE A 102 13.70 -9.05 2.08
C ILE A 102 14.72 -7.93 2.01
N LYS A 103 14.81 -7.33 0.83
CA LYS A 103 15.41 -6.01 0.63
C LYS A 103 14.38 -5.12 -0.05
N VAL A 104 14.06 -3.98 0.57
CA VAL A 104 13.22 -2.96 -0.07
C VAL A 104 13.92 -2.44 -1.33
N VAL A 105 13.18 -2.36 -2.43
CA VAL A 105 13.64 -1.79 -3.70
C VAL A 105 12.83 -0.56 -4.10
N GLU A 106 11.59 -0.44 -3.63
CA GLU A 106 10.82 0.81 -3.73
C GLU A 106 10.17 1.13 -2.38
N PRO A 107 10.24 2.39 -1.90
CA PRO A 107 10.99 3.49 -2.48
C PRO A 107 12.52 3.38 -2.25
N ASP A 108 13.31 3.92 -3.18
CA ASP A 108 14.78 3.80 -3.21
C ASP A 108 15.47 4.27 -1.92
N TRP A 109 14.93 5.28 -1.23
CA TRP A 109 15.54 5.81 -0.02
C TRP A 109 15.55 4.83 1.17
N LEU A 110 14.73 3.79 1.12
CA LEU A 110 14.72 2.69 2.10
C LEU A 110 15.67 1.54 1.71
N SER A 111 16.08 1.45 0.45
CA SER A 111 16.75 0.26 -0.12
C SER A 111 18.07 -0.13 0.52
N SER A 112 18.78 0.82 1.12
CA SER A 112 20.05 0.60 1.83
C SER A 112 19.90 0.26 3.31
N SER A 113 18.69 0.39 3.86
CA SER A 113 18.46 0.30 5.31
C SER A 113 17.40 -0.72 5.71
N HIS A 114 16.43 -1.01 4.84
CA HIS A 114 15.34 -1.94 5.11
C HIS A 114 15.66 -3.30 4.48
N ILE A 115 16.64 -3.97 5.09
CA ILE A 115 17.13 -5.30 4.70
C ILE A 115 17.08 -6.21 5.92
N GLY A 116 16.28 -7.26 5.89
CA GLY A 116 16.13 -8.19 7.00
C GLY A 116 14.96 -9.14 6.83
N TRP A 117 14.54 -9.79 7.90
CA TRP A 117 13.58 -10.88 7.87
C TRP A 117 12.17 -10.43 8.25
N ILE A 118 11.19 -10.86 7.46
CA ILE A 118 9.75 -10.72 7.75
C ILE A 118 9.04 -12.07 7.58
N PRO A 119 7.84 -12.26 8.14
CA PRO A 119 7.06 -13.46 7.87
C PRO A 119 6.71 -13.56 6.38
N THR A 120 6.96 -14.71 5.77
CA THR A 120 6.69 -15.01 4.35
C THR A 120 5.24 -14.76 3.97
N ARG A 121 4.30 -14.99 4.91
CA ARG A 121 2.86 -14.72 4.73
C ARG A 121 2.52 -13.26 4.42
N ASN A 122 3.43 -12.33 4.70
CA ASN A 122 3.27 -10.90 4.43
C ASN A 122 3.81 -10.49 3.05
N ILE A 123 4.29 -11.43 2.24
CA ILE A 123 4.78 -11.16 0.89
C ILE A 123 3.77 -11.73 -0.09
N ILE A 124 3.34 -10.91 -1.05
CA ILE A 124 2.47 -11.34 -2.14
C ILE A 124 3.34 -12.10 -3.15
N MET A 125 3.69 -13.34 -2.80
CA MET A 125 4.37 -14.27 -3.70
C MET A 125 3.31 -14.80 -4.64
N GLY A 126 3.39 -14.41 -5.92
CA GLY A 126 2.43 -14.80 -6.95
C GLY A 126 2.09 -16.28 -6.86
N LYS A 127 0.95 -16.59 -6.22
CA LYS A 127 0.26 -17.86 -6.42
C LYS A 127 -0.63 -17.62 -7.62
N ASN A 128 -0.24 -18.12 -8.79
CA ASN A 128 -1.08 -18.56 -9.91
C ASN A 128 -2.42 -17.85 -10.21
N ASP A 129 -2.59 -16.56 -9.92
CA ASP A 129 -3.84 -15.82 -10.16
C ASP A 129 -3.64 -14.59 -11.06
N GLU A 130 -2.42 -14.33 -11.55
CA GLU A 130 -2.19 -13.31 -12.58
C GLU A 130 -2.80 -13.70 -13.94
N ASN A 131 -3.26 -14.96 -14.10
CA ASN A 131 -4.01 -15.45 -15.26
C ASN A 131 -5.33 -16.15 -14.88
N LYS A 132 -5.80 -16.02 -13.64
CA LYS A 132 -7.18 -16.43 -13.36
C LYS A 132 -8.03 -15.25 -13.80
N GLU A 133 -8.67 -15.41 -14.96
CA GLU A 133 -9.66 -14.45 -15.45
C GLU A 133 -10.58 -14.12 -14.27
N LEU A 134 -10.44 -12.91 -13.72
CA LEU A 134 -11.23 -12.49 -12.59
C LEU A 134 -12.68 -12.60 -13.06
N GLU A 135 -13.46 -13.47 -12.42
CA GLU A 135 -14.88 -13.57 -12.73
C GLU A 135 -15.47 -12.18 -12.71
N LYS A 136 -16.08 -11.79 -13.84
CA LYS A 136 -16.68 -10.48 -14.01
C LYS A 136 -17.59 -10.17 -12.83
N LEU A 137 -17.53 -8.93 -12.37
CA LEU A 137 -18.48 -8.46 -11.37
C LEU A 137 -19.90 -8.61 -11.91
N ASP A 138 -20.77 -9.18 -11.09
CA ASP A 138 -22.21 -9.07 -11.33
C ASP A 138 -22.58 -7.58 -11.26
N THR A 139 -23.01 -7.01 -12.37
CA THR A 139 -23.39 -5.59 -12.45
C THR A 139 -24.59 -5.26 -11.58
N ASN A 140 -25.35 -6.25 -11.11
CA ASN A 140 -26.42 -6.05 -10.13
C ASN A 140 -25.91 -6.02 -8.68
N SER A 141 -24.65 -6.39 -8.43
CA SER A 141 -24.06 -6.44 -7.08
C SER A 141 -23.56 -5.07 -6.59
N TYR A 142 -23.49 -4.06 -7.47
CA TYR A 142 -23.04 -2.72 -7.12
C TYR A 142 -23.76 -1.62 -7.94
N GLU A 143 -23.47 -0.36 -7.61
CA GLU A 143 -23.86 0.82 -8.36
C GLU A 143 -22.75 1.87 -8.23
N ILE A 144 -22.32 2.46 -9.33
CA ILE A 144 -21.42 3.62 -9.30
C ILE A 144 -22.30 4.84 -8.99
N LEU A 145 -22.13 5.40 -7.80
CA LEU A 145 -22.90 6.54 -7.31
C LEU A 145 -22.40 7.85 -7.92
N MET A 146 -21.08 7.99 -8.01
CA MET A 146 -20.42 9.19 -8.51
C MET A 146 -19.06 8.80 -9.09
N THR A 147 -18.69 9.48 -10.16
CA THR A 147 -17.33 9.40 -10.71
C THR A 147 -16.80 10.80 -10.91
N GLU A 148 -15.61 11.05 -10.37
CA GLU A 148 -14.87 12.27 -10.64
C GLU A 148 -13.63 11.93 -11.45
N HIS A 149 -13.41 12.65 -12.54
CA HIS A 149 -12.25 12.44 -13.39
C HIS A 149 -11.40 13.71 -13.42
N ASN A 150 -10.12 13.58 -13.10
CA ASN A 150 -9.12 14.59 -13.44
C ASN A 150 -8.02 13.98 -14.32
N ALA A 151 -7.04 14.81 -14.71
CA ALA A 151 -5.99 14.37 -15.62
C ALA A 151 -5.15 13.20 -15.06
N ALA A 152 -4.95 13.15 -13.74
CA ALA A 152 -4.07 12.19 -13.09
C ALA A 152 -4.81 10.99 -12.49
N VAL A 153 -6.02 11.19 -11.94
CA VAL A 153 -6.73 10.21 -11.11
C VAL A 153 -8.23 10.20 -11.41
N GLU A 154 -8.84 9.02 -11.34
CA GLU A 154 -10.28 8.79 -11.33
C GLU A 154 -10.75 8.45 -9.91
N ASN A 155 -11.77 9.12 -9.38
CA ASN A 155 -12.38 8.81 -8.10
C ASN A 155 -13.73 8.13 -8.35
N PHE A 156 -13.89 6.89 -7.89
CA PHE A 156 -15.15 6.15 -7.97
C PHE A 156 -15.78 6.05 -6.59
N HIS A 157 -17.04 6.48 -6.46
CA HIS A 157 -17.87 6.25 -5.30
C HIS A 157 -18.86 5.13 -5.64
N VAL A 158 -18.78 4.03 -4.90
CA VAL A 158 -19.43 2.78 -5.28
C VAL A 158 -20.29 2.29 -4.13
N LEU A 159 -21.56 2.03 -4.41
CA LEU A 159 -22.48 1.35 -3.50
C LEU A 159 -22.43 -0.15 -3.76
N ILE A 160 -22.18 -0.96 -2.73
CA ILE A 160 -22.42 -2.40 -2.78
C ILE A 160 -23.88 -2.71 -2.44
N LYS A 161 -24.44 -3.74 -3.09
CA LYS A 161 -25.84 -4.17 -2.90
C LYS A 161 -25.96 -5.50 -2.16
N PHE A 162 -24.85 -6.22 -1.97
CA PHE A 162 -24.81 -7.42 -1.15
C PHE A 162 -24.64 -7.04 0.33
N SER A 163 -25.38 -7.71 1.22
CA SER A 163 -25.40 -7.41 2.66
C SER A 163 -24.46 -8.29 3.49
N ASP A 164 -24.16 -9.50 3.02
CA ASP A 164 -23.21 -10.42 3.69
C ASP A 164 -21.80 -10.21 3.14
N PHE A 165 -21.09 -9.25 3.74
CA PHE A 165 -19.72 -8.92 3.39
C PHE A 165 -18.79 -8.87 4.59
N ASP A 166 -17.55 -9.22 4.32
CA ASP A 166 -16.42 -9.13 5.23
C ASP A 166 -15.26 -8.41 4.54
N LYS A 167 -14.17 -8.23 5.28
CA LYS A 167 -12.98 -7.52 4.81
C LYS A 167 -12.36 -8.13 3.55
N ASP A 168 -12.34 -9.46 3.44
CA ASP A 168 -11.73 -10.14 2.31
C ASP A 168 -12.66 -10.10 1.08
N LYS A 169 -13.97 -10.29 1.24
CA LYS A 169 -14.98 -10.13 0.17
C LYS A 169 -14.95 -8.72 -0.42
N ILE A 170 -14.85 -7.68 0.41
CA ILE A 170 -14.76 -6.30 -0.06
C ILE A 170 -13.44 -6.04 -0.79
N PHE A 171 -12.33 -6.58 -0.28
CA PHE A 171 -11.05 -6.44 -0.97
C PHE A 171 -11.07 -7.13 -2.35
N ASP A 172 -11.66 -8.31 -2.44
CA ASP A 172 -11.84 -9.01 -3.72
C ASP A 172 -12.75 -8.23 -4.68
N PHE A 173 -13.85 -7.66 -4.18
CA PHE A 173 -14.70 -6.75 -4.95
C PHE A 173 -13.91 -5.56 -5.50
N VAL A 174 -13.12 -4.89 -4.67
CA VAL A 174 -12.31 -3.72 -5.07
C VAL A 174 -11.30 -4.10 -6.16
N LYS A 175 -10.60 -5.24 -6.03
CA LYS A 175 -9.65 -5.71 -7.05
C LYS A 175 -10.33 -5.93 -8.40
N LYS A 176 -11.48 -6.60 -8.40
CA LYS A 176 -12.27 -6.84 -9.61
C LYS A 176 -12.80 -5.54 -10.21
N PHE A 177 -13.33 -4.65 -9.38
CA PHE A 177 -13.85 -3.35 -9.80
C PHE A 177 -12.75 -2.52 -10.47
N ARG A 178 -11.57 -2.45 -9.85
CA ARG A 178 -10.39 -1.75 -10.37
C ARG A 178 -10.00 -2.27 -11.74
N ASN A 179 -9.92 -3.60 -11.90
CA ASN A 179 -9.56 -4.24 -13.17
C ASN A 179 -10.57 -3.96 -14.29
N GLU A 180 -11.86 -3.87 -13.97
CA GLU A 180 -12.92 -3.66 -14.96
C GLU A 180 -13.17 -2.19 -15.32
N ASN A 181 -13.00 -1.27 -14.36
CA ASN A 181 -13.51 0.11 -14.50
C ASN A 181 -12.42 1.18 -14.55
N CYS A 182 -11.23 0.93 -14.00
CA CYS A 182 -10.20 1.96 -13.95
C CYS A 182 -9.42 2.01 -15.27
N THR A 183 -9.42 3.18 -15.91
CA THR A 183 -8.70 3.40 -17.16
C THR A 183 -7.31 4.00 -16.93
N ARG A 184 -7.05 4.48 -15.71
CA ARG A 184 -5.79 5.03 -15.21
C ARG A 184 -5.71 4.83 -13.70
N ASN A 185 -4.77 5.51 -13.03
CA ASN A 185 -4.74 5.59 -11.57
C ASN A 185 -6.12 5.97 -11.04
N CYS A 186 -6.65 5.19 -10.10
CA CYS A 186 -7.98 5.44 -9.57
C CYS A 186 -8.07 5.21 -8.06
N ASN A 187 -8.94 5.96 -7.41
CA ASN A 187 -9.40 5.74 -6.05
C ASN A 187 -10.80 5.12 -6.09
N ILE A 188 -11.07 4.19 -5.19
CA ILE A 188 -12.36 3.50 -5.08
C ILE A 188 -12.82 3.64 -3.63
N MET A 189 -13.96 4.30 -3.43
CA MET A 189 -14.60 4.49 -2.14
C MET A 189 -15.88 3.66 -2.13
N VAL A 190 -15.97 2.71 -1.19
CA VAL A 190 -17.05 1.71 -1.13
C VAL A 190 -17.99 2.01 0.03
N TYR A 191 -19.29 2.02 -0.24
CA TYR A 191 -20.36 2.31 0.72
C TYR A 191 -21.42 1.20 0.72
N ASP A 192 -22.09 0.99 1.85
CA ASP A 192 -23.18 0.00 2.00
C ASP A 192 -24.59 0.63 1.99
N THR A 193 -24.70 1.94 1.86
CA THR A 193 -25.99 2.67 1.80
C THR A 193 -25.90 3.92 0.91
N LYS A 194 -27.05 4.35 0.38
CA LYS A 194 -27.18 5.64 -0.33
C LYS A 194 -27.42 6.82 0.60
N SER A 195 -27.73 6.59 1.88
CA SER A 195 -28.00 7.69 2.83
C SER A 195 -26.82 8.63 3.01
N ILE A 196 -25.60 8.15 2.76
CA ILE A 196 -24.36 8.93 2.86
C ILE A 196 -24.10 9.85 1.66
N LEU A 197 -24.88 9.79 0.59
CA LEU A 197 -24.65 10.60 -0.63
C LEU A 197 -24.47 12.09 -0.32
N PRO A 198 -25.28 12.73 0.54
CA PRO A 198 -25.10 14.16 0.88
C PRO A 198 -23.82 14.46 1.67
N LEU A 199 -23.15 13.44 2.20
CA LEU A 199 -21.97 13.56 3.05
C LEU A 199 -20.65 13.35 2.30
N ILE A 200 -20.68 12.77 1.09
CA ILE A 200 -19.48 12.39 0.34
C ILE A 200 -18.54 13.58 0.09
N ASP A 201 -19.10 14.71 -0.35
CA ASP A 201 -18.32 15.93 -0.67
C ASP A 201 -18.35 16.97 0.46
N LYS A 202 -18.96 16.62 1.60
CA LYS A 202 -19.11 17.55 2.71
C LYS A 202 -17.83 17.57 3.54
N TYR A 203 -17.21 18.74 3.66
CA TYR A 203 -16.05 18.93 4.53
C TYR A 203 -16.09 20.29 5.25
N PRO A 204 -15.79 20.35 6.57
CA PRO A 204 -15.51 19.22 7.46
C PRO A 204 -16.79 18.51 7.93
N LEU A 205 -16.71 17.20 8.16
CA LEU A 205 -17.76 16.43 8.86
C LEU A 205 -17.59 16.53 10.38
N GLN A 206 -18.70 16.68 11.10
CA GLN A 206 -18.69 16.80 12.56
C GLN A 206 -19.82 16.02 13.21
N GLY A 207 -19.57 15.53 14.43
CA GLY A 207 -20.58 14.89 15.27
C GLY A 207 -21.30 13.74 14.55
N LYS A 208 -22.63 13.83 14.46
CA LYS A 208 -23.48 12.78 13.89
C LYS A 208 -23.19 12.49 12.42
N GLU A 209 -22.83 13.50 11.63
CA GLU A 209 -22.57 13.33 10.19
C GLU A 209 -21.28 12.54 9.96
N TYR A 210 -20.26 12.78 10.81
CA TYR A 210 -19.03 12.00 10.78
C TYR A 210 -19.32 10.53 11.13
N ILE A 211 -20.10 10.28 12.18
CA ILE A 211 -20.48 8.93 12.60
C ILE A 211 -21.28 8.22 11.49
N GLU A 212 -22.23 8.91 10.87
CA GLU A 212 -23.06 8.35 9.81
C GLU A 212 -22.21 7.96 8.59
N LEU A 213 -21.28 8.81 8.15
CA LEU A 213 -20.34 8.42 7.10
C LEU A 213 -19.47 7.24 7.55
N ALA A 214 -18.92 7.30 8.76
CA ALA A 214 -17.99 6.29 9.27
C ALA A 214 -18.62 4.89 9.38
N ASP A 215 -19.90 4.78 9.75
CA ASP A 215 -20.60 3.49 9.87
C ASP A 215 -20.91 2.83 8.53
N HIS A 216 -20.85 3.61 7.46
CA HIS A 216 -21.31 3.25 6.12
C HIS A 216 -20.21 3.33 5.05
N PHE A 217 -19.06 3.95 5.36
CA PHE A 217 -17.87 3.98 4.52
C PHE A 217 -17.06 2.70 4.76
N VAL A 218 -17.34 1.67 3.97
CA VAL A 218 -16.87 0.30 4.18
C VAL A 218 -15.37 0.15 3.90
N ALA A 219 -14.90 0.69 2.78
CA ALA A 219 -13.51 0.57 2.37
C ALA A 219 -13.07 1.69 1.44
N MET A 220 -11.78 2.00 1.47
CA MET A 220 -11.12 2.93 0.55
C MET A 220 -9.91 2.25 -0.06
N SER A 221 -9.79 2.28 -1.39
CA SER A 221 -8.61 1.81 -2.12
C SER A 221 -8.06 2.96 -2.94
N SER A 222 -6.92 3.49 -2.52
CA SER A 222 -6.25 4.56 -3.25
C SER A 222 -5.36 4.01 -4.37
N PHE A 223 -5.03 4.85 -5.35
CA PHE A 223 -4.20 4.44 -6.49
C PHE A 223 -2.76 4.08 -6.09
N ASP A 224 -2.25 4.64 -5.00
CA ASP A 224 -0.91 4.42 -4.44
C ASP A 224 -0.87 3.24 -3.44
N ALA A 225 -2.03 2.76 -2.99
CA ALA A 225 -2.18 1.64 -2.07
C ALA A 225 -3.24 0.62 -2.53
N PRO A 226 -3.21 0.14 -3.79
CA PRO A 226 -4.29 -0.69 -4.33
C PRO A 226 -4.44 -2.04 -3.62
N ASN A 227 -3.37 -2.50 -2.95
CA ASN A 227 -3.33 -3.78 -2.23
C ASN A 227 -3.66 -3.66 -0.74
N LEU A 228 -3.94 -2.45 -0.24
CA LEU A 228 -4.39 -2.29 1.15
C LEU A 228 -5.81 -2.87 1.29
N LYS A 229 -5.95 -3.85 2.18
CA LYS A 229 -7.24 -4.32 2.68
C LYS A 229 -7.83 -3.28 3.65
N SER A 230 -8.34 -2.17 3.11
CA SER A 230 -9.00 -1.12 3.89
C SER A 230 -10.31 -1.63 4.49
N TRP A 231 -10.62 -1.19 5.71
CA TRP A 231 -11.81 -1.62 6.45
C TRP A 231 -12.25 -0.55 7.44
N TYR A 232 -13.39 0.07 7.17
CA TYR A 232 -13.96 1.19 7.94
C TYR A 232 -12.94 2.30 8.24
N PRO A 233 -12.39 2.96 7.20
CA PRO A 233 -11.29 3.92 7.36
C PRO A 233 -11.63 5.13 8.24
N TYR A 234 -12.92 5.46 8.38
CA TYR A 234 -13.39 6.60 9.18
C TYR A 234 -13.84 6.20 10.59
N GLN A 235 -13.70 4.93 10.98
CA GLN A 235 -13.84 4.55 12.38
C GLN A 235 -12.47 4.68 13.04
N ASP A 236 -12.11 5.92 13.37
CA ASP A 236 -10.83 6.36 13.92
C ASP A 236 -10.97 6.95 15.34
N PHE A 237 -9.97 7.69 15.84
CA PHE A 237 -10.09 8.32 17.16
C PHE A 237 -11.23 9.36 17.21
N GLN A 238 -11.48 10.09 16.13
CA GLN A 238 -12.54 11.10 16.04
C GLN A 238 -13.93 10.46 16.05
N TYR A 239 -14.09 9.29 15.41
CA TYR A 239 -15.30 8.48 15.53
C TYR A 239 -15.65 8.17 16.99
N LYS A 240 -14.65 7.77 17.79
CA LYS A 240 -14.84 7.49 19.22
C LYS A 240 -15.17 8.75 20.01
N GLU A 241 -14.48 9.86 19.74
CA GLU A 241 -14.73 11.14 20.40
C GLU A 241 -16.14 11.67 20.16
N TYR A 242 -16.69 11.45 18.96
CA TYR A 242 -18.07 11.80 18.65
C TYR A 242 -19.11 10.81 19.21
N GLY A 243 -18.68 9.68 19.79
CA GLY A 243 -19.55 8.71 20.43
C GLY A 243 -20.06 7.61 19.50
N GLY A 244 -19.33 7.31 18.42
CA GLY A 244 -19.57 6.14 17.59
C GLY A 244 -19.49 4.83 18.38
N LYS A 245 -20.21 3.80 17.92
CA LYS A 245 -20.44 2.55 18.69
C LYS A 245 -20.06 1.26 17.97
N ASN A 246 -19.85 1.30 16.65
CA ASN A 246 -19.74 0.14 15.77
C ASN A 246 -18.33 -0.05 15.22
N TRP A 247 -17.32 -0.09 16.08
CA TRP A 247 -15.91 -0.15 15.68
C TRP A 247 -15.58 -1.38 14.83
N LYS A 248 -15.32 -1.15 13.55
CA LYS A 248 -15.02 -2.12 12.50
C LYS A 248 -16.06 -3.24 12.41
N LYS A 249 -17.34 -2.88 12.61
CA LYS A 249 -18.50 -3.78 12.78
C LYS A 249 -18.53 -4.60 14.09
N GLU A 250 -17.70 -4.25 15.06
CA GLU A 250 -17.75 -4.78 16.43
C GLU A 250 -18.30 -3.72 17.39
N GLU A 251 -19.07 -4.14 18.39
CA GLU A 251 -19.54 -3.23 19.43
C GLU A 251 -18.37 -2.72 20.27
N ILE A 252 -18.32 -1.40 20.50
CA ILE A 252 -17.39 -0.81 21.47
C ILE A 252 -17.89 -1.15 22.88
N LYS A 253 -17.09 -1.91 23.62
CA LYS A 253 -17.33 -2.28 25.02
C LYS A 253 -17.07 -1.14 26.00
#